data_AF-A0A2Z6NV07-F1
#
_entry.id   AF-A0A2Z6NV07-F1
#
_cell.length_a   1.000
_cell.length_b   1.000
_cell.length_c   1.000
_cell.angle_alpha   90.00
_cell.angle_beta   90.00
_cell.angle_gamma   90.00
#
_symmetry.space_group_name_H-M   'P 1'
#
loop_
_entity.id
_entity.type
_entity.pdbx_description
1 polymer ?
#
loop_
_entity_poly.entity_id
_entity_poly.type
_entity_poly.pdbx_seq_one_letter_code
_entity_poly.pdbx_strand_id
1 'polypeptide(L)'
;MPDFKGVRTYDKIKRVCETELGIVSQCCQPRLAQKMQKQYLENLALKINVKVGGRNTVLNDAFERRIPLVTDRPTIIFGADVTHPQPGEDSSPSIAAVVASMDWPWVTKYRGVFSAQSHREEIIQDLYKTVVHPQKGILHSGMIRELIVSFYKSTGRKPERIIFYRDGVSEGQFSQVLLYEVDAIRKACASIENGYLPPITFVVVQKRHHTRLFPVGGPKETDRSGNIMP
;
A
#
# COMPACT_ATOMS: atom_id res chain seq x y z
N MET A 1 3.69 -10.94 24.41
CA MET A 1 3.81 -9.74 25.28
C MET A 1 2.71 -9.75 26.34
N PRO A 2 2.99 -9.39 27.62
CA PRO A 2 2.14 -9.63 28.79
C PRO A 2 0.85 -8.79 28.82
N ASP A 3 -0.01 -9.12 29.77
CA ASP A 3 -1.42 -8.79 29.90
C ASP A 3 -1.85 -7.31 29.78
N PHE A 4 -3.05 -7.12 29.20
CA PHE A 4 -4.05 -6.08 29.51
C PHE A 4 -3.58 -4.62 29.73
N LYS A 5 -2.93 -4.04 28.71
CA LYS A 5 -3.00 -2.61 28.24
C LYS A 5 -1.87 -2.34 27.20
N GLY A 6 -1.57 -3.33 26.35
CA GLY A 6 -0.31 -3.49 25.62
C GLY A 6 -0.05 -2.58 24.40
N VAL A 7 -0.78 -1.48 24.21
CA VAL A 7 -0.57 -0.56 23.07
C VAL A 7 0.81 0.08 23.16
N ARG A 8 1.15 0.69 24.31
CA ARG A 8 2.45 1.35 24.51
C ARG A 8 3.66 0.42 24.36
N THR A 9 3.54 -0.83 24.80
CA THR A 9 4.62 -1.81 24.67
C THR A 9 4.74 -2.31 23.23
N TYR A 10 3.62 -2.55 22.54
CA TYR A 10 3.61 -2.89 21.12
C TYR A 10 4.28 -1.81 20.28
N ASP A 11 3.90 -0.54 20.49
CA ASP A 11 4.44 0.60 19.75
C ASP A 11 5.94 0.75 19.97
N LYS A 12 6.41 0.59 21.22
CA LYS A 12 7.85 0.65 21.53
C LYS A 12 8.64 -0.46 20.82
N ILE A 13 8.15 -1.71 20.85
CA ILE A 13 8.79 -2.82 20.12
C ILE A 13 8.85 -2.50 18.64
N LYS A 14 7.72 -2.07 18.06
CA LYS A 14 7.61 -1.79 16.64
C LYS A 14 8.55 -0.68 16.21
N ARG A 15 8.56 0.45 16.93
CA ARG A 15 9.47 1.56 16.68
C ARG A 15 10.94 1.11 16.74
N VAL A 16 11.37 0.51 17.84
CA VAL A 16 12.79 0.10 18.01
C VAL A 16 13.20 -0.92 16.94
N CYS A 17 12.40 -1.97 16.73
CA CYS A 17 12.73 -3.00 15.75
C CYS A 17 12.72 -2.46 14.30
N GLU A 18 11.73 -1.67 13.92
CA GLU A 18 11.52 -1.30 12.51
C GLU A 18 12.25 -0.02 12.10
N THR A 19 12.47 0.94 13.01
CA THR A 19 13.11 2.23 12.69
C THR A 19 14.53 2.37 13.21
N GLU A 20 14.89 1.71 14.33
CA GLU A 20 16.20 1.88 14.96
C GLU A 20 17.15 0.70 14.64
N LEU A 21 16.66 -0.55 14.70
CA LEU A 21 17.50 -1.74 14.58
C LEU A 21 17.38 -2.51 13.25
N GLY A 22 16.32 -2.28 12.47
CA GLY A 22 16.06 -3.03 11.23
C GLY A 22 15.77 -4.53 11.45
N ILE A 23 15.21 -4.90 12.61
CA ILE A 23 14.91 -6.27 12.99
C ILE A 23 13.46 -6.62 12.63
N VAL A 24 13.27 -7.70 11.88
CA VAL A 24 11.95 -8.27 11.62
C VAL A 24 11.32 -8.79 12.91
N SER A 25 10.15 -8.27 13.28
CA SER A 25 9.45 -8.63 14.53
C SER A 25 7.99 -9.06 14.31
N GLN A 26 7.55 -10.07 15.06
CA GLN A 26 6.15 -10.54 15.08
C GLN A 26 5.62 -10.64 16.51
N CYS A 27 4.72 -9.73 16.87
CA CYS A 27 4.02 -9.77 18.16
C CYS A 27 2.85 -10.76 18.12
N CYS A 28 2.65 -11.51 19.21
CA CYS A 28 1.47 -12.33 19.44
C CYS A 28 0.94 -12.14 20.86
N GLN A 29 -0.35 -12.39 21.06
CA GLN A 29 -0.96 -12.38 22.39
C GLN A 29 -0.70 -13.72 23.07
N PRO A 30 -0.04 -13.75 24.25
CA PRO A 30 0.34 -15.00 24.92
C PRO A 30 -0.86 -15.91 25.14
N ARG A 31 -1.99 -15.36 25.59
CA ARG A 31 -3.22 -16.13 25.84
C ARG A 31 -3.77 -16.83 24.58
N LEU A 32 -3.59 -16.24 23.39
CA LEU A 32 -4.01 -16.87 22.14
C LEU A 32 -2.98 -17.87 21.64
N ALA A 33 -1.69 -17.54 21.76
CA ALA A 33 -0.60 -18.43 21.38
C ALA A 33 -0.57 -19.71 22.25
N GLN A 34 -0.80 -19.59 23.55
CA GLN A 34 -0.83 -20.70 24.50
C GLN A 34 -1.94 -21.73 24.21
N LYS A 35 -3.04 -21.32 23.57
CA LYS A 35 -4.12 -22.24 23.18
C LYS A 35 -3.70 -23.19 22.05
N MET A 36 -2.60 -22.90 21.35
CA MET A 36 -2.05 -23.72 20.26
C MET A 36 -3.09 -24.11 19.19
N GLN A 37 -4.08 -23.25 18.95
CA GLN A 37 -5.10 -23.49 17.94
C GLN A 37 -4.45 -23.45 16.55
N LYS A 38 -4.59 -24.54 15.77
CA LYS A 38 -3.99 -24.68 14.44
C LYS A 38 -4.23 -23.46 13.54
N GLN A 39 -5.48 -23.04 13.40
CA GLN A 39 -5.85 -21.87 12.58
C GLN A 39 -5.13 -20.57 13.01
N TYR A 40 -4.95 -20.37 14.31
CA TYR A 40 -4.25 -19.19 14.84
C TYR A 40 -2.76 -19.23 14.47
N LEU A 41 -2.12 -20.38 14.65
CA LEU A 41 -0.70 -20.57 14.36
C LEU A 41 -0.43 -20.49 12.84
N GLU A 42 -1.32 -21.01 12.01
CA GLU A 42 -1.24 -20.87 10.56
C GLU A 42 -1.32 -19.38 10.16
N ASN A 43 -2.30 -18.63 10.67
CA ASN A 43 -2.40 -17.19 10.41
C ASN A 43 -1.17 -16.41 10.91
N LEU A 44 -0.56 -16.84 12.01
CA LEU A 44 0.69 -16.26 12.50
C LEU A 44 1.86 -16.57 11.56
N ALA A 45 1.98 -17.83 11.10
CA ALA A 45 2.99 -18.26 10.14
C ALA A 45 2.88 -17.51 8.80
N LEU A 46 1.65 -17.26 8.32
CA LEU A 46 1.42 -16.45 7.11
C LEU A 46 2.02 -15.04 7.24
N LYS A 47 1.93 -14.42 8.43
CA LYS A 47 2.51 -13.08 8.69
C LYS A 47 4.03 -13.13 8.84
N ILE A 48 4.57 -14.18 9.45
CA ILE A 48 6.01 -14.36 9.60
C ILE A 48 6.64 -14.56 8.22
N ASN A 49 6.08 -15.46 7.40
CA ASN A 49 6.59 -15.79 6.08
C ASN A 49 6.75 -14.55 5.20
N VAL A 50 5.73 -13.69 5.11
CA VAL A 50 5.82 -12.46 4.30
C VAL A 50 6.85 -11.46 4.84
N LYS A 51 7.03 -11.38 6.17
CA LYS A 51 7.99 -10.46 6.79
C LYS A 51 9.44 -10.86 6.57
N VAL A 52 9.71 -12.17 6.44
CA VAL A 52 11.04 -12.68 6.10
C VAL A 52 11.24 -12.80 4.58
N GLY A 53 10.32 -12.23 3.79
CA GLY A 53 10.43 -12.15 2.33
C GLY A 53 9.89 -13.36 1.57
N GLY A 54 9.20 -14.28 2.24
CA GLY A 54 8.50 -15.40 1.62
C GLY A 54 7.20 -14.99 0.90
N ARG A 55 6.62 -15.93 0.15
CA ARG A 55 5.33 -15.80 -0.54
C ARG A 55 4.39 -16.86 0.00
N ASN A 56 3.18 -16.48 0.39
CA ASN A 56 2.19 -17.44 0.86
C ASN A 56 1.48 -18.11 -0.31
N THR A 57 1.07 -17.32 -1.29
CA THR A 57 0.35 -17.76 -2.48
C THR A 57 0.76 -16.90 -3.66
N VAL A 58 0.61 -17.45 -4.86
CA VAL A 58 0.81 -16.78 -6.15
C VAL A 58 -0.34 -17.22 -7.06
N LEU A 59 -0.87 -16.31 -7.87
CA LEU A 59 -1.90 -16.67 -8.85
C LEU A 59 -1.29 -17.54 -9.95
N ASN A 60 -1.95 -18.65 -10.31
CA ASN A 60 -1.48 -19.54 -11.37
C ASN A 60 -1.28 -18.77 -12.70
N ASP A 61 -2.22 -17.90 -13.02
CA ASP A 61 -2.17 -17.06 -14.22
C ASP A 61 -0.98 -16.10 -14.23
N ALA A 62 -0.39 -15.76 -13.07
CA ALA A 62 0.81 -14.93 -13.02
C ALA A 62 2.05 -15.68 -13.56
N PHE A 63 2.13 -16.99 -13.37
CA PHE A 63 3.22 -17.82 -13.92
C PHE A 63 3.14 -17.89 -15.44
N GLU A 64 1.92 -18.04 -15.96
CA GLU A 64 1.65 -18.16 -17.39
C GLU A 64 1.47 -16.80 -18.07
N ARG A 65 1.64 -15.69 -17.32
CA ARG A 65 1.43 -14.30 -17.76
C ARG A 65 0.04 -14.04 -18.37
N ARG A 66 -0.98 -14.72 -17.86
CA ARG A 66 -2.38 -14.62 -18.33
C ARG A 66 -3.23 -13.59 -17.59
N ILE A 67 -2.65 -12.77 -16.71
CA ILE A 67 -3.37 -11.67 -16.05
C ILE A 67 -3.33 -10.42 -16.95
N PRO A 68 -4.45 -10.04 -17.60
CA PRO A 68 -4.46 -8.91 -18.52
C PRO A 68 -4.04 -7.63 -17.83
N LEU A 69 -3.28 -6.79 -18.53
CA LEU A 69 -2.79 -5.48 -18.06
C LEU A 69 -1.85 -5.52 -16.83
N VAL A 70 -1.52 -6.71 -16.32
CA VAL A 70 -0.62 -6.87 -15.16
C VAL A 70 0.64 -7.62 -15.57
N THR A 71 0.50 -8.74 -16.28
CA THR A 71 1.63 -9.64 -16.58
C THR A 71 2.09 -9.63 -18.04
N ASP A 72 1.38 -8.89 -18.91
CA ASP A 72 1.72 -8.75 -20.34
C ASP A 72 3.03 -7.97 -20.56
N ARG A 73 3.31 -7.00 -19.67
CA ARG A 73 4.55 -6.22 -19.63
C ARG A 73 4.85 -5.79 -18.19
N PRO A 74 6.09 -5.36 -17.88
CA PRO A 74 6.46 -4.88 -16.54
C PRO A 74 5.45 -3.86 -16.01
N THR A 75 4.64 -4.27 -15.05
CA THR A 75 3.59 -3.43 -14.48
C THR A 75 3.83 -3.30 -12.99
N ILE A 76 3.87 -2.06 -12.52
CA ILE A 76 3.93 -1.75 -11.09
C ILE A 76 2.52 -1.38 -10.61
N ILE A 77 2.11 -1.97 -9.49
CA ILE A 77 0.80 -1.71 -8.89
C ILE A 77 1.05 -0.99 -7.57
N PHE A 78 0.50 0.22 -7.47
CA PHE A 78 0.53 1.04 -6.28
C PHE A 78 -0.78 0.95 -5.50
N GLY A 79 -0.68 1.09 -4.18
CA GLY A 79 -1.79 1.38 -3.30
C GLY A 79 -1.45 2.58 -2.43
N ALA A 80 -2.40 3.49 -2.24
CA ALA A 80 -2.20 4.69 -1.44
C ALA A 80 -3.41 4.99 -0.56
N ASP A 81 -3.14 5.46 0.65
CA ASP A 81 -4.13 5.85 1.66
C ASP A 81 -3.59 6.98 2.52
N VAL A 82 -4.51 7.77 3.09
CA VAL A 82 -4.20 8.83 4.06
C VAL A 82 -5.00 8.57 5.32
N THR A 83 -4.30 8.47 6.45
CA THR A 83 -4.92 8.36 7.77
C THR A 83 -4.89 9.71 8.47
N HIS A 84 -6.05 10.20 8.88
CA HIS A 84 -6.18 11.41 9.69
C HIS A 84 -6.21 11.12 11.20
N PRO A 85 -5.84 12.11 12.04
CA PRO A 85 -6.08 12.05 13.48
C PRO A 85 -7.56 11.88 13.85
N GLN A 86 -7.79 11.46 15.09
CA GLN A 86 -9.14 11.28 15.61
C GLN A 86 -9.90 12.64 15.68
N PRO A 87 -11.24 12.64 15.61
CA PRO A 87 -12.03 13.85 15.84
C PRO A 87 -11.69 14.49 17.21
N GLY A 88 -11.43 15.80 17.22
CA GLY A 88 -11.07 16.56 18.42
C GLY A 88 -9.55 16.68 18.68
N GLU A 89 -8.71 16.09 17.83
CA GLU A 89 -7.27 16.30 17.85
C GLU A 89 -6.86 17.24 16.72
N ASP A 90 -6.43 18.47 17.05
CA ASP A 90 -6.32 19.56 16.08
C ASP A 90 -4.89 19.81 15.55
N SER A 91 -3.88 19.12 16.10
CA SER A 91 -2.46 19.39 15.80
C SER A 91 -1.72 18.21 15.19
N SER A 92 -2.21 16.98 15.36
CA SER A 92 -1.53 15.79 14.85
C SER A 92 -1.52 15.78 13.32
N PRO A 93 -0.41 15.35 12.69
CA PRO A 93 -0.32 15.30 11.24
C PRO A 93 -1.22 14.21 10.66
N SER A 94 -1.61 14.35 9.39
CA SER A 94 -2.09 13.20 8.63
C SER A 94 -0.90 12.37 8.17
N ILE A 95 -1.07 11.06 8.05
CA ILE A 95 -0.02 10.15 7.57
C ILE A 95 -0.44 9.59 6.22
N ALA A 96 0.34 9.88 5.19
CA ALA A 96 0.22 9.25 3.89
C ALA A 96 1.06 7.96 3.85
N ALA A 97 0.48 6.91 3.28
CA ALA A 97 1.15 5.65 3.04
C ALA A 97 1.02 5.29 1.57
N VAL A 98 2.13 4.95 0.92
CA VAL A 98 2.14 4.46 -0.46
C VAL A 98 2.91 3.16 -0.50
N VAL A 99 2.28 2.13 -1.06
CA VAL A 99 2.88 0.81 -1.30
C VAL A 99 3.00 0.56 -2.79
N ALA A 100 3.99 -0.24 -3.21
CA ALA A 100 4.06 -0.74 -4.58
C ALA A 100 4.55 -2.19 -4.64
N SER A 101 4.08 -2.92 -5.66
CA SER A 101 4.54 -4.28 -5.97
C SER A 101 6.03 -4.28 -6.33
N MET A 102 6.77 -5.35 -6.00
CA MET A 102 8.23 -5.41 -6.12
C MET A 102 8.74 -6.65 -6.87
N ASP A 103 7.85 -7.57 -7.24
CA ASP A 103 8.21 -8.85 -7.84
C ASP A 103 7.32 -9.21 -9.02
N TRP A 104 7.26 -8.31 -10.01
CA TRP A 104 6.65 -8.63 -11.30
C TRP A 104 7.35 -9.85 -11.92
N PRO A 105 6.61 -10.83 -12.50
CA PRO A 105 5.17 -10.81 -12.79
C PRO A 105 4.25 -11.34 -11.68
N TRP A 106 4.78 -11.80 -10.54
CA TRP A 106 3.99 -12.48 -9.51
C TRP A 106 3.13 -11.54 -8.67
N VAL A 107 3.57 -10.29 -8.45
CA VAL A 107 2.84 -9.25 -7.72
C VAL A 107 2.39 -9.73 -6.32
N THR A 108 3.33 -10.28 -5.56
CA THR A 108 3.07 -10.82 -4.20
C THR A 108 3.83 -10.09 -3.11
N LYS A 109 4.90 -9.38 -3.46
CA LYS A 109 5.72 -8.61 -2.54
C LYS A 109 5.46 -7.13 -2.75
N TYR A 110 5.25 -6.41 -1.66
CA TYR A 110 5.04 -4.98 -1.66
C TYR A 110 6.04 -4.29 -0.74
N ARG A 111 6.51 -3.12 -1.14
CA ARG A 111 7.26 -2.20 -0.29
C ARG A 111 6.39 -0.99 0.00
N GLY A 112 6.35 -0.58 1.26
CA GLY A 112 5.68 0.64 1.72
C GLY A 112 6.66 1.75 2.04
N VAL A 113 6.25 2.97 1.74
CA VAL A 113 6.88 4.23 2.17
C VAL A 113 5.80 5.10 2.81
N PHE A 114 6.20 5.94 3.76
CA PHE A 114 5.29 6.73 4.58
C PHE A 114 5.77 8.17 4.67
N SER A 115 4.85 9.12 4.74
CA SER A 115 5.16 10.54 4.89
C SER A 115 4.14 11.22 5.79
N ALA A 116 4.61 12.06 6.70
CA ALA A 116 3.74 12.92 7.47
C ALA A 116 3.40 14.17 6.66
N GLN A 117 2.15 14.61 6.73
CA GLN A 117 1.67 15.81 6.06
C GLN A 117 0.78 16.63 6.99
N SER A 118 0.41 17.83 6.53
CA SER A 118 -0.38 18.78 7.31
C SER A 118 -1.67 18.16 7.88
N HIS A 119 -2.14 18.76 8.97
CA HIS A 119 -3.36 18.30 9.64
C HIS A 119 -4.53 18.25 8.67
N ARG A 120 -5.21 17.10 8.59
CA ARG A 120 -6.36 16.82 7.70
C ARG A 120 -6.12 17.10 6.20
N GLU A 121 -4.87 17.10 5.77
CA GLU A 121 -4.52 17.12 4.35
C GLU A 121 -4.87 15.76 3.72
N GLU A 122 -5.74 15.72 2.72
CA GLU A 122 -6.10 14.49 1.98
C GLU A 122 -5.15 14.26 0.81
N ILE A 123 -4.68 15.31 0.12
CA ILE A 123 -3.81 15.17 -1.05
C ILE A 123 -2.43 14.72 -0.59
N ILE A 124 -1.87 13.67 -1.19
CA ILE A 124 -0.55 13.18 -0.78
C ILE A 124 0.54 14.12 -1.32
N GLN A 125 1.06 14.96 -0.43
CA GLN A 125 2.01 16.02 -0.79
C GLN A 125 3.41 15.48 -1.17
N ASP A 126 3.77 14.29 -0.68
CA ASP A 126 5.11 13.70 -0.85
C ASP A 126 5.21 12.64 -1.96
N LEU A 127 4.21 12.56 -2.85
CA LEU A 127 4.29 11.68 -4.02
C LEU A 127 5.51 12.00 -4.89
N TYR A 128 5.79 13.29 -5.06
CA TYR A 128 6.97 13.80 -5.76
C TYR A 128 7.37 15.18 -5.24
N LYS A 129 8.67 15.39 -4.99
CA LYS A 129 9.22 16.66 -4.57
C LYS A 129 10.56 16.93 -5.24
N THR A 130 10.92 18.22 -5.29
CA THR A 130 12.23 18.68 -5.73
C THR A 130 12.86 19.53 -4.65
N VAL A 131 14.14 19.28 -4.35
CA VAL A 131 14.91 20.05 -3.38
C VAL A 131 16.11 20.67 -4.11
N VAL A 132 16.28 21.99 -4.01
CA VAL A 132 17.45 22.66 -4.55
C VAL A 132 18.61 22.47 -3.58
N HIS A 133 19.63 21.73 -3.99
CA HIS A 133 20.84 21.53 -3.21
C HIS A 133 21.95 22.48 -3.70
N PRO A 134 22.60 23.26 -2.82
CA PRO A 134 23.58 24.27 -3.20
C PRO A 134 24.70 23.76 -4.13
N GLN A 135 25.09 22.49 -3.98
CA GLN A 135 26.18 21.87 -4.76
C GLN A 135 25.73 20.85 -5.81
N LYS A 136 24.50 20.34 -5.72
CA LYS A 136 24.03 19.20 -6.55
C LYS A 136 22.89 19.58 -7.50
N GLY A 137 22.54 20.86 -7.54
CA GLY A 137 21.41 21.35 -8.32
C GLY A 137 20.08 20.82 -7.79
N ILE A 138 19.15 20.56 -8.69
CA ILE A 138 17.82 20.07 -8.35
C ILE A 138 17.89 18.57 -8.05
N LEU A 139 17.59 18.20 -6.80
CA LEU A 139 17.43 16.81 -6.38
C LEU A 139 15.96 16.42 -6.47
N HIS A 140 15.69 15.30 -7.12
CA HIS A 140 14.35 14.74 -7.26
C HIS A 140 14.12 13.65 -6.22
N SER A 141 13.02 13.75 -5.47
CA SER A 141 12.63 12.82 -4.42
C SER A 141 11.12 12.56 -4.43
N GLY A 142 10.63 11.78 -3.46
CA GLY A 142 9.22 11.47 -3.28
C GLY A 142 8.92 9.98 -3.37
N MET A 143 7.78 9.62 -2.81
CA MET A 143 7.35 8.24 -2.59
C MET A 143 7.28 7.44 -3.88
N ILE A 144 6.75 8.04 -4.97
CA ILE A 144 6.63 7.37 -6.26
C ILE A 144 8.02 7.07 -6.85
N ARG A 145 8.90 8.06 -6.82
CA ARG A 145 10.25 7.92 -7.37
C ARG A 145 11.03 6.82 -6.63
N GLU A 146 10.96 6.78 -5.31
CA GLU A 146 11.62 5.76 -4.50
C GLU A 146 11.13 4.35 -4.84
N LEU A 147 9.82 4.19 -4.98
CA LEU A 147 9.19 2.90 -5.27
C LEU A 147 9.49 2.42 -6.70
N ILE A 148 9.51 3.30 -7.70
CA ILE A 148 9.91 2.94 -9.08
C ILE A 148 11.37 2.48 -9.11
N VAL A 149 12.27 3.18 -8.41
CA VAL A 149 13.68 2.77 -8.31
C VAL A 149 13.81 1.42 -7.60
N SER A 150 13.02 1.19 -6.55
CA SER A 150 13.01 -0.08 -5.80
C SER A 150 12.49 -1.24 -6.64
N PHE A 151 11.46 -1.00 -7.46
CA PHE A 151 10.97 -1.97 -8.44
C PHE A 151 12.04 -2.35 -9.45
N TYR A 152 12.73 -1.35 -10.03
CA TYR A 152 13.82 -1.61 -10.97
C TYR A 152 14.95 -2.44 -10.35
N LYS A 153 15.36 -2.08 -9.12
CA LYS A 153 16.38 -2.84 -8.38
C LYS A 153 15.96 -4.29 -8.09
N SER A 154 14.67 -4.53 -7.86
CA SER A 154 14.15 -5.85 -7.49
C SER A 154 13.86 -6.75 -8.69
N THR A 155 13.50 -6.16 -9.83
CA THR A 155 13.03 -6.90 -11.02
C THR A 155 13.99 -6.83 -12.22
N GLY A 156 14.93 -5.89 -12.21
CA GLY A 156 15.77 -5.55 -13.37
C GLY A 156 15.01 -4.92 -14.54
N ARG A 157 13.74 -4.53 -14.35
CA ARG A 157 12.87 -3.96 -15.38
C ARG A 157 12.32 -2.62 -14.92
N LYS A 158 12.28 -1.63 -15.81
CA LYS A 158 11.52 -0.40 -15.54
C LYS A 158 10.04 -0.71 -15.73
N PRO A 159 9.13 -0.18 -14.90
CA PRO A 159 7.71 -0.32 -15.18
C PRO A 159 7.35 0.29 -16.53
N GLU A 160 6.64 -0.45 -17.36
CA GLU A 160 6.06 0.03 -18.61
C GLU A 160 4.59 0.43 -18.44
N ARG A 161 4.00 0.13 -17.28
CA ARG A 161 2.64 0.50 -16.89
C ARG A 161 2.54 0.72 -15.39
N ILE A 162 1.72 1.71 -15.01
CA ILE A 162 1.38 2.03 -13.62
C ILE A 162 -0.12 1.80 -13.42
N ILE A 163 -0.48 1.01 -12.41
CA ILE A 163 -1.84 0.94 -11.88
C ILE A 163 -1.79 1.51 -10.46
N PHE A 164 -2.63 2.49 -10.16
CA PHE A 164 -2.61 3.22 -8.89
C PHE A 164 -3.98 3.15 -8.22
N TYR A 165 -4.09 2.43 -7.10
CA TYR A 165 -5.29 2.39 -6.28
C TYR A 165 -5.21 3.41 -5.15
N ARG A 166 -6.15 4.35 -5.09
CA ARG A 166 -6.23 5.40 -4.07
C ARG A 166 -7.47 5.21 -3.20
N ASP A 167 -7.30 4.83 -1.94
CA ASP A 167 -8.38 4.62 -0.97
C ASP A 167 -8.68 5.91 -0.18
N GLY A 168 -9.90 6.14 0.29
CA GLY A 168 -10.19 7.19 1.27
C GLY A 168 -10.61 8.56 0.74
N VAL A 169 -10.67 8.75 -0.59
CA VAL A 169 -11.03 10.05 -1.18
C VAL A 169 -12.55 10.24 -1.20
N SER A 170 -13.01 11.43 -0.81
CA SER A 170 -14.42 11.83 -0.95
C SER A 170 -14.74 12.27 -2.38
N GLU A 171 -15.99 12.07 -2.84
CA GLU A 171 -16.38 12.41 -4.23
C GLU A 171 -16.09 13.87 -4.59
N GLY A 172 -16.30 14.80 -3.65
CA GLY A 172 -16.03 16.23 -3.85
C GLY A 172 -14.54 16.58 -4.04
N GLN A 173 -13.63 15.67 -3.70
CA GLN A 173 -12.18 15.86 -3.81
C GLN A 173 -11.56 15.09 -5.00
N PHE A 174 -12.33 14.29 -5.74
CA PHE A 174 -11.82 13.42 -6.81
C PHE A 174 -11.01 14.19 -7.85
N SER A 175 -11.57 15.28 -8.39
CA SER A 175 -10.91 16.05 -9.46
C SER A 175 -9.57 16.63 -8.99
N GLN A 176 -9.53 17.14 -7.77
CA GLN A 176 -8.32 17.74 -7.21
C GLN A 176 -7.27 16.66 -6.95
N VAL A 177 -7.64 15.58 -6.25
CA VAL A 177 -6.72 14.46 -5.99
C VAL A 177 -6.18 13.88 -7.30
N LEU A 178 -7.04 13.63 -8.29
CA LEU A 178 -6.62 13.11 -9.59
C LEU A 178 -5.61 14.04 -10.26
N LEU A 179 -5.89 15.35 -10.33
CA LEU A 179 -5.00 16.31 -10.99
C LEU A 179 -3.63 16.39 -10.31
N TYR A 180 -3.60 16.57 -8.98
CA TYR A 180 -2.36 16.73 -8.24
C TYR A 180 -1.54 15.43 -8.16
N GLU A 181 -2.19 14.30 -7.84
CA GLU A 181 -1.47 13.03 -7.63
C GLU A 181 -1.00 12.42 -8.95
N VAL A 182 -1.79 12.49 -10.03
CA VAL A 182 -1.35 12.00 -11.35
C VAL A 182 -0.21 12.87 -11.91
N ASP A 183 -0.27 14.18 -11.74
CA ASP A 183 0.82 15.07 -12.11
C ASP A 183 2.11 14.74 -11.34
N ALA A 184 2.01 14.49 -10.02
CA ALA A 184 3.14 14.07 -9.21
C ALA A 184 3.74 12.72 -9.70
N ILE A 185 2.90 11.74 -10.05
CA ILE A 185 3.36 10.46 -10.62
C ILE A 185 4.11 10.69 -11.95
N ARG A 186 3.56 11.54 -12.84
CA ARG A 186 4.20 11.88 -14.13
C ARG A 186 5.54 12.58 -13.94
N LYS A 187 5.62 13.55 -13.03
CA LYS A 187 6.87 14.24 -12.69
C LYS A 187 7.92 13.28 -12.11
N ALA A 188 7.50 12.34 -11.24
CA ALA A 188 8.39 11.31 -10.74
C ALA A 188 8.97 10.44 -11.87
N CYS A 189 8.14 10.03 -12.85
CA CYS A 189 8.62 9.28 -14.02
C CYS A 189 9.61 10.11 -14.86
N ALA A 190 9.24 11.35 -15.22
CA ALA A 190 10.13 12.23 -16.00
C ALA A 190 11.47 12.51 -15.30
N SER A 191 11.50 12.52 -13.96
CA SER A 191 12.73 12.70 -13.18
C SER A 191 13.69 11.50 -13.16
N ILE A 192 13.21 10.32 -13.57
CA ILE A 192 14.01 9.09 -13.63
C ILE A 192 14.76 9.02 -14.95
N GLU A 193 14.07 9.32 -16.04
CA GLU A 193 14.62 9.28 -17.39
C GLU A 193 13.83 10.23 -18.30
N ASN A 194 14.54 10.99 -19.13
CA ASN A 194 13.90 11.91 -20.06
C ASN A 194 12.99 11.15 -21.04
N GLY A 195 11.73 11.58 -21.17
CA GLY A 195 10.73 10.92 -22.00
C GLY A 195 10.09 9.66 -21.40
N TYR A 196 10.43 9.26 -20.17
CA TYR A 196 9.79 8.13 -19.50
C TYR A 196 8.36 8.49 -19.04
N LEU A 197 7.38 8.03 -19.82
CA LEU A 197 5.96 8.36 -19.69
C LEU A 197 5.10 7.09 -19.77
N PRO A 198 5.19 6.18 -18.78
CA PRO A 198 4.37 4.98 -18.78
C PRO A 198 2.87 5.36 -18.65
N PRO A 199 1.95 4.64 -19.32
CA PRO A 199 0.51 4.82 -19.10
C PRO A 199 0.15 4.57 -17.64
N ILE A 200 -0.73 5.43 -17.12
CA ILE A 200 -1.21 5.40 -15.74
C ILE A 200 -2.71 5.08 -15.75
N THR A 201 -3.10 4.04 -15.03
CA THR A 201 -4.49 3.77 -14.67
C THR A 201 -4.68 4.18 -13.21
N PHE A 202 -5.48 5.20 -12.94
CA PHE A 202 -5.75 5.71 -11.60
C PHE A 202 -7.16 5.28 -11.17
N VAL A 203 -7.26 4.52 -10.08
CA VAL A 203 -8.51 3.94 -9.57
C VAL A 203 -8.75 4.46 -8.16
N VAL A 204 -9.83 5.22 -7.99
CA VAL A 204 -10.28 5.62 -6.65
C VAL A 204 -11.12 4.50 -6.05
N VAL A 205 -10.78 4.10 -4.83
CA VAL A 205 -11.47 3.05 -4.08
C VAL A 205 -12.23 3.69 -2.94
N GLN A 206 -13.54 3.47 -2.88
CA GLN A 206 -14.37 3.89 -1.76
C GLN A 206 -14.96 2.67 -1.07
N LYS A 207 -14.44 2.31 0.09
CA LYS A 207 -14.95 1.17 0.88
C LYS A 207 -16.13 1.52 1.77
N ARG A 208 -16.25 2.80 2.14
CA ARG A 208 -17.29 3.31 3.06
C ARG A 208 -18.25 4.19 2.28
N HIS A 209 -19.28 3.58 1.70
CA HIS A 209 -20.35 4.26 0.95
C HIS A 209 -21.73 3.83 1.44
N HIS A 210 -22.78 4.48 0.93
CA HIS A 210 -24.17 4.18 1.27
C HIS A 210 -24.86 3.19 0.32
N THR A 211 -24.24 2.84 -0.81
CA THR A 211 -24.74 1.79 -1.71
C THR A 211 -24.76 0.43 -0.99
N ARG A 212 -25.90 -0.27 -1.07
CA ARG A 212 -26.06 -1.64 -0.56
C ARG A 212 -26.68 -2.49 -1.67
N LEU A 213 -26.18 -3.70 -1.82
CA LEU A 213 -26.64 -4.65 -2.82
C LEU A 213 -27.31 -5.81 -2.11
N PHE A 214 -28.51 -6.17 -2.56
CA PHE A 214 -29.30 -7.26 -1.99
C PHE A 214 -29.59 -8.30 -3.07
N PRO A 215 -29.43 -9.60 -2.77
CA PRO A 215 -29.79 -10.65 -3.70
C PRO A 215 -31.32 -10.70 -3.88
N VAL A 216 -31.76 -10.92 -5.13
CA VAL A 216 -33.19 -11.09 -5.46
C VAL A 216 -33.59 -12.58 -5.40
N GLY A 217 -32.62 -13.49 -5.54
CA GLY A 217 -32.84 -14.93 -5.50
C GLY A 217 -33.01 -15.51 -4.10
N GLY A 218 -33.21 -16.83 -4.05
CA GLY A 218 -33.37 -17.58 -2.80
C GLY A 218 -32.04 -17.85 -2.07
N PRO A 219 -32.08 -18.54 -0.91
CA PRO A 219 -30.90 -18.80 -0.05
C PRO A 219 -29.72 -19.53 -0.70
N LYS A 220 -29.89 -20.05 -1.93
CA LYS A 220 -28.82 -20.72 -2.69
C LYS A 220 -27.93 -19.74 -3.46
N GLU A 221 -28.36 -18.49 -3.61
CA GLU A 221 -27.66 -17.43 -4.34
C GLU A 221 -27.00 -16.41 -3.39
N THR A 222 -26.99 -16.72 -2.10
CA THR A 222 -26.44 -15.87 -1.05
C THR A 222 -25.31 -16.57 -0.33
N ASP A 223 -24.41 -15.81 0.28
CA ASP A 223 -23.44 -16.36 1.22
C ASP A 223 -24.11 -16.82 2.54
N ARG A 224 -23.32 -17.33 3.47
CA ARG A 224 -23.81 -17.81 4.78
C ARG A 224 -24.43 -16.72 5.66
N SER A 225 -24.18 -15.45 5.33
CA SER A 225 -24.71 -14.28 6.05
C SER A 225 -25.91 -13.65 5.37
N GLY A 226 -26.34 -14.17 4.21
CA GLY A 226 -27.44 -13.62 3.41
C GLY A 226 -27.02 -12.45 2.50
N ASN A 227 -25.72 -12.20 2.35
CA ASN A 227 -25.20 -11.19 1.42
C ASN A 227 -25.01 -11.77 0.01
N ILE A 228 -24.82 -10.88 -0.96
CA ILE A 228 -24.44 -11.27 -2.33
C ILE A 228 -23.13 -12.09 -2.32
N MET A 229 -23.01 -13.04 -3.24
CA MET A 229 -21.77 -13.81 -3.42
C MET A 229 -20.60 -12.89 -3.86
N PRO A 230 -19.36 -13.17 -3.42
CA PRO A 230 -18.16 -12.43 -3.86
C PRO A 230 -17.86 -12.52 -5.35
#